data_AF-A0A379UP88-F1
#
_entry.id   AF-A0A379UP88-F1
#
_cell.length_a   1.000
_cell.length_b   1.000
_cell.length_c   1.000
_cell.angle_alpha   90.00
_cell.angle_beta   90.00
_cell.angle_gamma   90.00
#
_symmetry.space_group_name_H-M   'P 1'
#
loop_
_entity.id
_entity.type
_entity.pdbx_description
1 polymer ?
#
loop_
_entity_poly.entity_id
_entity_poly.type
_entity_poly.pdbx_seq_one_letter_code
_entity_poly.pdbx_strand_id
1 'polypeptide(L)' 'MGLVIKAALGALVVVLIGLLSKTKNYYIAGLIPLFPTFALIAHYIVASERGHRRDAYHHRL' A
#
# COMPACT_ATOMS: atom_id res chain seq x y z
N MET A 1 -9.08 -25.04 -1.25
CA MET A 1 -8.70 -24.49 -2.57
C MET A 1 -8.47 -22.97 -2.58
N GLY A 2 -9.22 -22.15 -1.85
CA GLY A 2 -9.06 -20.68 -1.92
C GLY A 2 -7.68 -20.11 -1.52
N LEU A 3 -6.98 -20.74 -0.56
CA LEU A 3 -5.63 -20.31 -0.16
C LEU A 3 -4.58 -20.56 -1.24
N VAL A 4 -4.66 -21.71 -1.94
CA VAL A 4 -3.74 -22.07 -3.01
C VAL A 4 -3.86 -21.07 -4.17
N ILE A 5 -5.08 -20.66 -4.52
CA ILE A 5 -5.34 -19.67 -5.58
C ILE A 5 -4.77 -18.29 -5.18
N LYS A 6 -5.02 -17.83 -3.95
CA LYS A 6 -4.47 -16.55 -3.45
C LYS A 6 -2.94 -16.55 -3.45
N ALA A 7 -2.32 -17.63 -2.99
CA ALA A 7 -0.88 -17.77 -2.97
C ALA A 7 -0.29 -17.81 -4.40
N ALA A 8 -0.92 -18.55 -5.32
CA ALA A 8 -0.51 -18.61 -6.72
C ALA A 8 -0.63 -17.24 -7.41
N LEU A 9 -1.71 -16.50 -7.16
CA LEU A 9 -1.89 -15.13 -7.67
C LEU A 9 -0.80 -14.19 -7.14
N GLY A 10 -0.49 -14.24 -5.85
CA GLY A 10 0.59 -13.44 -5.26
C GLY A 10 1.95 -13.77 -5.86
N ALA A 11 2.28 -15.06 -5.98
CA ALA A 11 3.53 -15.51 -6.60
C ALA A 11 3.64 -15.08 -8.07
N LEU A 12 2.56 -15.18 -8.84
CA LEU A 12 2.50 -14.72 -10.22
C LEU A 12 2.80 -13.22 -10.34
N VAL A 13 2.17 -12.39 -9.49
CA VAL A 13 2.40 -10.94 -9.46
C VAL A 13 3.86 -10.62 -9.14
N VAL A 14 4.48 -11.30 -8.18
CA VAL A 14 5.90 -11.10 -7.81
C VAL A 14 6.83 -11.43 -8.99
N VAL A 15 6.58 -12.52 -9.72
CA VAL A 15 7.37 -12.91 -10.89
C VAL A 15 7.23 -11.89 -12.02
N LEU A 16 6.01 -11.40 -12.28
CA LEU A 16 5.77 -10.37 -13.28
C LEU A 16 6.51 -9.07 -12.95
N ILE A 17 6.46 -8.62 -11.70
CA ILE A 17 7.23 -7.46 -11.23
C ILE A 17 8.72 -7.69 -11.49
N GLY A 18 9.28 -8.85 -11.12
CA GLY A 18 10.69 -9.19 -11.35
C GLY A 18 11.11 -9.18 -12.82
N LEU A 19 10.22 -9.61 -13.73
CA LEU A 19 10.46 -9.57 -15.17
C LEU A 19 10.39 -8.14 -15.73
N LEU A 20 9.38 -7.35 -15.33
CA LEU A 20 9.27 -5.93 -15.72
C LEU A 20 10.44 -5.12 -15.17
N SER A 21 10.92 -5.46 -13.97
CA SER A 21 12.13 -4.96 -13.34
C SER A 21 13.42 -5.43 -14.01
N LYS A 22 13.39 -5.97 -15.24
CA LYS A 22 14.58 -6.16 -16.11
C LYS A 22 14.48 -5.41 -17.44
N THR A 23 13.41 -4.64 -17.65
CA THR A 23 13.14 -3.88 -18.89
C THR A 23 13.23 -2.39 -18.62
N LYS A 24 13.53 -1.53 -19.61
CA LYS A 24 13.57 -0.05 -19.43
C LYS A 24 12.33 0.56 -18.73
N ASN A 25 11.21 -0.15 -18.68
CA ASN A 25 9.99 0.21 -17.97
C ASN A 25 9.99 -0.20 -16.48
N TYR A 26 11.15 -0.39 -15.84
CA TYR A 26 11.32 -0.69 -14.42
C TYR A 26 10.46 0.16 -13.47
N TYR A 27 10.16 1.41 -13.85
CA TYR A 27 9.34 2.33 -13.06
C TYR A 27 7.92 1.78 -12.80
N ILE A 28 7.35 1.02 -13.76
CA ILE A 28 6.02 0.41 -13.64
C ILE A 28 6.04 -0.70 -12.58
N ALA A 29 7.12 -1.48 -12.54
CA ALA A 29 7.30 -2.54 -11.56
C ALA A 29 7.40 -2.00 -10.12
N GLY A 30 8.07 -0.85 -9.94
CA GLY A 30 8.18 -0.18 -8.65
C GLY A 30 6.88 0.49 -8.18
N LEU A 31 6.08 1.05 -9.10
CA LEU A 31 4.85 1.77 -8.76
C LEU A 31 3.75 0.88 -8.17
N ILE A 32 3.66 -0.38 -8.61
CA ILE A 32 2.63 -1.33 -8.16
C ILE A 32 2.62 -1.52 -6.63
N PRO A 33 3.75 -1.83 -5.96
CA PRO A 33 3.82 -1.92 -4.50
C PRO A 33 3.94 -0.56 -3.79
N LEU A 34 4.45 0.48 -4.48
CA LEU A 34 4.52 1.83 -3.92
C LEU A 34 3.12 2.40 -3.64
N PHE A 35 2.13 2.12 -4.51
CA PHE A 35 0.77 2.62 -4.33
C PHE A 35 0.10 2.16 -3.01
N PRO A 36 0.08 0.86 -2.66
CA PRO A 36 -0.39 0.39 -1.35
C PRO A 36 0.35 1.01 -0.16
N THR A 37 1.68 1.19 -0.29
CA THR A 37 2.51 1.79 0.77
C THR A 37 2.16 3.26 0.98
N PHE A 38 2.08 4.04 -0.12
CA PHE A 38 1.64 5.44 -0.06
C PHE A 38 0.21 5.59 0.43
N ALA A 39 -0.70 4.71 0.00
CA ALA A 39 -2.09 4.72 0.46
C ALA A 39 -2.18 4.45 1.97
N LEU A 40 -1.40 3.49 2.48
CA LEU A 40 -1.34 3.17 3.90
C LEU A 40 -0.77 4.34 4.72
N ILE A 41 0.33 4.94 4.26
CA ILE A 41 0.94 6.11 4.91
C ILE A 41 -0.04 7.29 4.92
N ALA A 42 -0.65 7.62 3.78
CA ALA A 42 -1.61 8.72 3.69
C ALA A 42 -2.82 8.50 4.59
N HIS A 43 -3.35 7.27 4.62
CA HIS A 43 -4.46 6.91 5.49
C HIS A 43 -4.08 7.03 6.97
N TYR A 44 -2.88 6.59 7.35
CA TYR A 44 -2.38 6.71 8.71
C TYR A 44 -2.19 8.16 9.16
N ILE A 45 -1.59 9.00 8.30
CA ILE A 45 -1.39 10.44 8.59
C ILE A 45 -2.75 11.13 8.74
N VAL A 46 -3.66 10.93 7.78
CA VAL A 46 -5.01 11.53 7.83
C VAL A 46 -5.80 11.07 9.05
N ALA A 47 -5.70 9.80 9.44
CA ALA A 47 -6.35 9.30 10.65
C ALA A 47 -5.75 9.93 11.91
N SER A 48 -4.43 10.08 11.97
CA SER A 48 -3.71 10.65 13.11
C SER A 48 -4.03 12.14 13.33
N GLU A 49 -4.09 12.93 12.25
CA GLU A 49 -4.47 14.34 12.32
C GLU A 49 -5.92 14.54 12.81
N ARG A 50 -6.84 13.65 12.39
CA ARG A 50 -8.24 13.70 12.80
C ARG A 50 -8.44 13.30 14.26
N GLY A 51 -7.65 12.36 14.78
CA GLY A 51 -7.63 12.00 16.20
C GLY A 51 -7.17 13.17 17.06
N HIS A 52 -6.00 13.74 16.74
CA HIS A 52 -5.42 14.87 17.47
C HIS A 52 -6.35 16.09 17.51
N ARG A 53 -7.07 16.38 16.42
CA ARG A 53 -8.07 17.46 16.37
C ARG A 53 -9.33 17.18 17.20
N ARG A 54 -9.78 15.92 17.34
CA ARG A 54 -10.90 15.56 18.22
C ARG A 54 -10.52 15.68 19.70
N ASP A 55 -9.32 15.24 20.05
CA ASP A 55 -8.84 15.27 21.44
C ASP A 55 -8.63 16.71 21.93
N ALA A 56 -8.19 17.60 21.03
CA ALA A 56 -8.10 19.04 21.29
C ALA A 56 -9.46 19.73 21.51
N TYR A 57 -10.56 19.15 21.03
CA TYR A 57 -11.92 19.66 21.27
C TYR A 57 -12.48 19.18 22.62
N HIS A 58 -12.18 17.95 23.02
CA HIS A 58 -12.63 17.40 24.31
C HIS A 58 -11.98 18.08 25.52
N HIS A 59 -10.81 18.70 25.36
CA HIS A 59 -10.14 19.45 26.43
C HIS A 59 -10.62 20.90 26.59
N ARG A 60 -11.55 21.37 25.74
CA ARG A 60 -12.12 22.74 25.76
C ARG A 60 -13.63 22.76 26.09
N LEU A 61 -14.16 21.70 26.67
CA LEU A 61 -15.51 21.61 27.22
C LEU A 61 -15.40 21.35 28.72
#